data_AF-A0A1C9I3W8-F1
#
_entry.id   AF-A0A1C9I3W8-F1
#
_cell.length_a   1.000
_cell.length_b   1.000
_cell.length_c   1.000
_cell.angle_alpha   90.00
_cell.angle_beta   90.00
_cell.angle_gamma   90.00
#
_symmetry.space_group_name_H-M   'P 1'
#
loop_
_entity.id
_entity.type
_entity.pdbx_description
1 polymer ?
#
loop_
_entity_poly.entity_id
_entity_poly.type
_entity_poly.pdbx_seq_one_letter_code
_entity_poly.pdbx_strand_id
1 'polypeptide(L)' 'MRRSDGLYDICLVMDWNISSRARNRGSAIFFHLIRPGYEPTAGCVAVSLRDMRRLLPHLRKGTIVRVV' A
#
# COMPACT_ATOMS: atom_id res chain seq x y z
N MET A 1 -11.80 -5.08 -2.22
CA MET A 1 -12.41 -3.94 -1.51
C MET A 1 -12.91 -2.97 -2.57
N ARG A 2 -14.22 -2.69 -2.65
CA ARG A 2 -14.75 -1.72 -3.64
C ARG A 2 -14.99 -0.39 -2.94
N ARG A 3 -14.28 0.65 -3.37
CA ARG A 3 -14.55 2.05 -3.02
C ARG A 3 -14.83 2.81 -4.30
N SER A 4 -15.63 3.87 -4.20
CA SER A 4 -15.93 4.76 -5.33
C SER A 4 -14.80 5.73 -5.68
N ASP A 5 -13.82 5.91 -4.79
CA ASP A 5 -12.71 6.87 -4.96
C ASP A 5 -11.47 6.28 -5.63
N GLY A 6 -11.51 5.02 -6.05
CA GLY A 6 -10.44 4.36 -6.82
C GLY A 6 -9.13 4.12 -6.05
N LEU A 7 -9.03 4.50 -4.77
CA LEU A 7 -7.77 4.40 -4.00
C LEU A 7 -7.23 2.96 -3.91
N TYR A 8 -8.11 1.96 -4.03
CA TYR A 8 -7.80 0.55 -3.97
C TYR A 8 -8.12 -0.20 -5.27
N ASP A 9 -8.17 0.51 -6.40
CA ASP A 9 -8.22 -0.14 -7.72
C ASP A 9 -7.00 -1.06 -7.93
N ILE A 10 -5.88 -0.72 -7.27
CA ILE A 10 -4.77 -1.63 -7.03
C ILE A 10 -4.41 -1.58 -5.55
N CYS A 11 -4.41 -2.75 -4.93
CA CYS A 11 -4.19 -2.94 -3.51
C CYS A 11 -3.33 -4.19 -3.30
N LEU A 12 -2.12 -3.98 -2.78
CA LEU A 12 -1.19 -5.04 -2.44
C LEU A 12 -1.19 -5.23 -0.92
N VAL A 13 -1.28 -6.50 -0.51
CA VAL A 13 -1.26 -6.87 0.91
C VAL A 13 0.17 -6.90 1.40
N MET A 14 0.44 -6.16 2.46
CA MET A 14 1.74 -6.15 3.14
C MET A 14 1.80 -7.22 4.22
N ASP A 15 2.98 -7.81 4.38
CA ASP A 15 3.29 -8.80 5.42
C ASP A 15 3.21 -8.22 6.84
N TRP A 16 3.24 -6.89 6.99
CA TRP A 16 2.98 -6.18 8.25
C TRP A 16 1.75 -6.70 9.00
N ASN A 17 0.68 -7.03 8.27
CA ASN A 17 -0.56 -7.52 8.85
C ASN A 17 -0.49 -8.97 9.37
N ILE A 18 0.57 -9.70 9.02
CA ILE A 18 0.73 -11.14 9.24
C ILE A 18 1.97 -11.41 10.11
N SER A 19 3.16 -11.12 9.59
CA SER A 19 4.45 -11.47 10.19
C SER A 19 4.97 -10.41 11.17
N SER A 20 4.69 -9.12 10.95
CA SER A 20 5.14 -8.02 11.82
C SER A 20 4.05 -7.46 12.73
N ARG A 21 2.89 -8.13 12.80
CA ARG A 21 1.75 -7.66 13.59
C ARG A 21 2.10 -7.60 15.08
N ALA A 22 1.79 -6.48 15.72
CA ALA A 22 2.03 -6.29 17.15
C ALA A 22 0.93 -5.42 17.79
N ARG A 23 0.69 -5.64 19.08
CA ARG A 23 -0.32 -4.86 19.83
C ARG A 23 0.05 -3.38 19.76
N ASN A 24 -0.94 -2.53 19.50
CA ASN A 24 -0.81 -1.07 19.43
C ASN A 24 0.16 -0.54 18.35
N ARG A 25 0.46 -1.34 17.31
CA ARG A 25 1.36 -0.96 16.20
C ARG A 25 0.64 -0.76 14.87
N GLY A 26 -0.69 -0.63 14.90
CA GLY A 26 -1.51 -0.50 13.71
C GLY A 26 -1.70 -1.82 12.95
N SER A 27 -2.68 -1.82 12.05
CA SER A 27 -3.04 -2.95 11.19
C SER A 27 -3.69 -2.40 9.91
N ALA A 28 -4.10 -3.29 9.01
CA ALA A 28 -4.67 -2.92 7.72
C ALA A 28 -3.73 -2.03 6.89
N ILE A 29 -2.44 -2.38 6.89
CA ILE A 29 -1.40 -1.68 6.10
C ILE A 29 -1.35 -2.30 4.71
N PHE A 30 -1.61 -1.48 3.69
CA PHE A 30 -1.60 -1.88 2.29
C PHE A 30 -0.64 -1.01 1.50
N PHE A 31 -0.26 -1.49 0.32
CA PHE A 31 0.36 -0.67 -0.71
C PHE A 31 -0.66 -0.38 -1.82
N HIS A 32 -1.06 0.89 -1.97
CA HIS A 32 -2.19 1.30 -2.82
C HIS A 32 -1.96 2.65 -3.53
N LEU A 33 -3.00 3.21 -4.15
CA LEU A 33 -2.93 4.50 -4.84
C LEU A 33 -3.13 5.68 -3.89
N ILE A 34 -2.29 6.70 -4.00
CA ILE A 34 -2.38 7.93 -3.20
C ILE A 34 -3.59 8.77 -3.59
N ARG A 35 -4.19 9.48 -2.62
CA ARG A 35 -5.24 10.45 -2.88
C ARG A 35 -4.68 11.66 -3.67
N PRO A 36 -5.47 12.29 -4.56
CA PRO A 36 -5.10 13.58 -5.14
C PRO A 36 -4.65 14.57 -4.07
N GLY A 37 -3.61 15.37 -4.38
CA GLY A 37 -3.00 16.28 -3.40
C GLY A 37 -1.98 15.63 -2.46
N TYR A 38 -1.70 14.32 -2.60
CA TYR A 38 -0.69 13.60 -1.78
C TYR A 38 -0.96 13.70 -0.27
N GLU A 39 -2.23 13.61 0.13
CA GLU A 39 -2.59 13.59 1.54
C GLU A 39 -1.95 12.39 2.28
N PRO A 40 -1.47 12.58 3.52
CA PRO A 40 -0.90 11.52 4.33
C PRO A 40 -1.86 10.33 4.51
N THR A 41 -1.31 9.13 4.53
CA THR A 41 -2.06 7.93 4.92
C THR A 41 -2.05 7.77 6.44
N ALA A 42 -2.95 6.93 6.96
CA ALA A 42 -2.91 6.51 8.37
C ALA A 42 -1.85 5.42 8.66
N GLY A 43 -0.91 5.18 7.75
CA GLY A 43 0.15 4.17 7.88
C GLY A 43 0.37 3.30 6.65
N CYS A 44 -0.53 3.31 5.68
CA CYS A 44 -0.34 2.62 4.39
C CYS A 44 0.81 3.23 3.60
N VAL A 45 1.39 2.43 2.70
CA VAL A 45 2.28 2.95 1.65
C VAL A 45 1.40 3.32 0.46
N ALA A 46 1.59 4.49 -0.12
CA ALA A 46 0.81 4.91 -1.27
C ALA A 46 1.62 5.75 -2.24
N VAL A 47 1.40 5.52 -3.54
CA VAL A 47 2.07 6.24 -4.63
C VAL A 47 1.07 6.63 -5.70
N SER A 48 1.48 7.51 -6.62
CA SER A 48 0.66 7.88 -7.77
C SER A 48 0.38 6.68 -8.68
N LEU A 49 -0.72 6.72 -9.44
CA LEU A 49 -1.01 5.71 -10.46
C LEU A 49 0.13 5.59 -11.49
N ARG A 50 0.78 6.72 -11.82
CA ARG A 50 1.92 6.75 -12.75
C ARG A 50 3.08 5.91 -12.22
N ASP A 51 3.44 6.07 -10.94
CA ASP A 51 4.55 5.34 -10.34
C ASP A 51 4.18 3.89 -10.05
N MET A 52 2.94 3.64 -9.61
CA MET A 52 2.43 2.28 -9.45
C MET A 52 2.54 1.47 -10.75
N ARG A 53 2.18 2.07 -11.90
CA ARG A 53 2.34 1.43 -13.22
C ARG A 53 3.79 1.10 -13.58
N ARG A 54 4.76 1.88 -13.09
CA ARG A 54 6.19 1.59 -13.27
C ARG A 54 6.67 0.48 -12.36
N LEU A 55 6.15 0.43 -11.13
CA LEU A 55 6.54 -0.57 -10.14
C LEU A 55 5.95 -1.94 -10.44
N LEU A 56 4.66 -2.03 -10.76
CA LEU A 56 3.91 -3.28 -10.90
C LEU A 56 4.60 -4.36 -11.74
N PRO A 57 5.18 -4.07 -12.92
CA PRO A 57 5.89 -5.07 -13.73
C PRO A 57 7.10 -5.72 -13.03
N HIS A 58 7.67 -5.06 -12.02
CA HIS A 58 8.83 -5.54 -11.27
C HIS A 58 8.44 -6.22 -9.94
N LEU A 59 7.17 -6.09 -9.52
CA LEU A 59 6.70 -6.67 -8.27
C LEU A 59 6.29 -8.13 -8.46
N ARG A 60 6.74 -8.98 -7.53
CA ARG A 60 6.29 -10.36 -7.37
C ARG A 60 5.98 -10.67 -5.91
N LYS A 61 5.28 -11.77 -5.64
CA LYS A 61 5.11 -12.27 -4.27
C LYS A 61 6.47 -12.42 -3.60
N GLY A 62 6.62 -11.90 -2.38
CA GLY A 62 7.88 -11.89 -1.64
C GLY A 62 8.82 -10.73 -1.97
N THR A 63 8.43 -9.79 -2.83
CA THR A 63 9.18 -8.54 -2.99
C THR A 63 9.16 -7.76 -1.68
N ILE A 64 10.33 -7.32 -1.22
CA ILE A 64 10.49 -6.59 0.03
C ILE A 64 10.33 -5.10 -0.25
N VAL A 65 9.36 -4.46 0.41
CA VAL A 65 9.24 -3.01 0.46
C VAL A 65 9.80 -2.54 1.80
N ARG A 66 10.94 -1.84 1.77
CA ARG A 66 11.53 -1.26 2.97
C ARG A 66 11.03 0.17 3.14
N VAL A 67 10.36 0.43 4.26
CA VAL A 67 9.95 1.78 4.68
C VAL A 67 11.01 2.32 5.64
N VAL A 68 11.49 3.53 5.40
CA VAL A 68 12.51 4.23 6.20
C VAL A 68 11.95 5.51 6.80
#